data_AF-A0A212JQV4-F1
#
_entry.id   AF-A0A212JQV4-F1
#
_cell.length_a   1.000
_cell.length_b   1.000
_cell.length_c   1.000
_cell.angle_alpha   90.00
_cell.angle_beta   90.00
_cell.angle_gamma   90.00
#
_symmetry.space_group_name_H-M   'P 1'
#
loop_
_entity.id
_entity.type
_entity.pdbx_description
1 polymer ?
#
loop_
_entity_poly.entity_id
_entity_poly.type
_entity_poly.pdbx_seq_one_letter_code
_entity_poly.pdbx_strand_id
1 'polypeptide(L)'
;MRTTIITSVFAVLVSTMNLSAKNVITYSNVENNESGVKKEYVTINKETSKPESKGCYLYDRKGNITEKTVSVWNNETGWVNTAKYEYQYTSANKVSGLTYTEWNKETSNWAGKSSFIAHIYDENDELLSLEQINIQNRANNDNNFITQK
;
A
#
# COMPACT_ATOMS: atom_id res chain seq x y z
N MET A 1 -29.81 21.86 -4.40
CA MET A 1 -29.69 20.99 -3.20
C MET A 1 -28.23 20.68 -2.97
N ARG A 2 -27.68 20.97 -1.79
CA ARG A 2 -26.33 20.53 -1.41
C ARG A 2 -26.47 19.19 -0.70
N THR A 3 -25.96 18.12 -1.30
CA THR A 3 -26.00 16.79 -0.69
C THR A 3 -24.85 16.70 0.30
N THR A 4 -25.17 16.71 1.60
CA THR A 4 -24.22 16.40 2.66
C THR A 4 -24.09 14.88 2.73
N ILE A 5 -22.97 14.34 2.23
CA ILE A 5 -22.66 12.91 2.35
C ILE A 5 -22.10 12.69 3.76
N ILE A 6 -22.88 12.00 4.59
CA ILE A 6 -22.47 11.61 5.94
C ILE A 6 -21.50 10.44 5.81
N THR A 7 -20.20 10.72 5.80
CA THR A 7 -19.16 9.68 5.85
C THR A 7 -19.11 9.12 7.28
N SER A 8 -19.87 8.07 7.55
CA SER A 8 -19.81 7.36 8.83
C SER A 8 -18.59 6.44 8.86
N VAL A 9 -17.52 6.86 9.54
CA VAL A 9 -16.31 6.04 9.74
C VAL A 9 -16.56 5.09 10.92
N PHE A 10 -16.96 3.85 10.63
CA PHE A 10 -16.94 2.76 11.61
C PHE A 10 -15.55 2.14 11.65
N ALA A 11 -14.73 2.52 12.64
CA ALA A 11 -13.45 1.86 12.90
C ALA A 11 -13.69 0.62 13.79
N VAL A 12 -13.74 -0.57 13.21
CA VAL A 12 -13.83 -1.83 13.96
C VAL A 12 -12.43 -2.39 14.14
N LEU A 13 -11.91 -2.34 15.38
CA LEU A 13 -10.62 -2.94 15.74
C LEU A 13 -10.80 -4.41 16.08
N VAL A 14 -10.48 -5.32 15.15
CA VAL A 14 -10.52 -6.78 15.38
C VAL A 14 -9.11 -7.33 15.57
N SER A 15 -8.88 -8.09 16.65
CA SER A 15 -7.63 -8.83 16.84
C SER A 15 -7.70 -10.20 16.16
N THR A 16 -6.81 -10.49 15.22
CA THR A 16 -6.70 -11.82 14.61
C THR A 16 -5.60 -12.63 15.29
N MET A 17 -5.95 -13.79 15.86
CA MET A 17 -4.95 -14.71 16.41
C MET A 17 -4.35 -15.54 15.27
N ASN A 18 -3.09 -15.26 14.90
CA ASN A 18 -2.37 -16.06 13.90
C ASN A 18 -1.97 -17.42 14.50
N LEU A 19 -2.47 -18.53 13.94
CA LEU A 19 -2.28 -19.89 14.45
C LEU A 19 -0.85 -20.47 14.28
N SER A 20 0.15 -19.66 13.89
CA SER A 20 1.51 -20.18 13.62
C SER A 20 2.67 -19.17 13.78
N ALA A 21 2.56 -18.07 14.52
CA ALA A 21 3.66 -17.07 14.61
C ALA A 21 3.90 -16.51 16.01
N LYS A 22 5.19 -16.26 16.29
CA LYS A 22 5.85 -15.34 17.25
C LYS A 22 4.97 -14.55 18.21
N ASN A 23 5.50 -14.25 19.40
CA ASN A 23 4.86 -13.57 20.53
C ASN A 23 4.31 -12.15 20.25
N VAL A 24 3.30 -12.03 19.36
CA VAL A 24 2.76 -10.76 18.84
C VAL A 24 1.23 -10.76 18.78
N ILE A 25 0.61 -9.59 18.94
CA ILE A 25 -0.81 -9.31 18.71
C ILE A 25 -0.91 -8.44 17.46
N THR A 26 -1.86 -8.74 16.58
CA THR A 26 -2.17 -7.87 15.44
C THR A 26 -3.56 -7.27 15.63
N TYR A 27 -3.62 -5.94 15.63
CA TYR A 27 -4.86 -5.18 15.53
C TYR A 27 -5.12 -4.83 14.08
N SER A 28 -6.39 -4.86 13.68
CA SER A 28 -6.82 -4.47 12.34
C SER A 28 -7.90 -3.41 12.39
N ASN A 29 -7.78 -2.36 11.60
CA ASN A 29 -8.82 -1.35 11.39
C ASN A 29 -9.24 -1.38 9.92
N VAL A 30 -10.54 -1.21 9.65
CA VAL A 30 -11.10 -1.19 8.30
C VAL A 30 -11.99 0.02 8.14
N GLU A 31 -11.67 0.86 7.16
CA GLU A 31 -12.41 2.06 6.80
C GLU A 31 -12.95 1.90 5.39
N ASN A 32 -14.26 2.06 5.20
CA ASN A 32 -14.90 2.02 3.89
C ASN A 32 -15.29 3.44 3.48
N ASN A 33 -15.00 3.83 2.23
CA ASN A 33 -15.45 5.10 1.66
C ASN A 33 -15.89 4.92 0.20
N GLU A 34 -16.34 5.99 -0.43
CA GLU A 34 -16.81 5.93 -1.82
C GLU A 34 -15.71 5.51 -2.79
N SER A 35 -14.44 5.77 -2.51
CA SER A 35 -13.32 5.43 -3.40
C SER A 35 -12.82 3.98 -3.22
N GLY A 36 -13.20 3.30 -2.14
CA GLY A 36 -12.80 1.92 -1.87
C GLY A 36 -12.66 1.58 -0.38
N VAL A 37 -11.78 0.65 -0.05
CA VAL A 37 -11.54 0.17 1.32
C VAL A 37 -10.12 0.46 1.74
N LYS A 38 -9.93 1.03 2.93
CA LYS A 38 -8.62 1.14 3.58
C LYS A 38 -8.57 0.15 4.73
N LYS A 39 -7.53 -0.68 4.78
CA LYS A 39 -7.23 -1.57 5.91
C LYS A 39 -5.90 -1.19 6.53
N GLU A 40 -5.86 -1.07 7.83
CA GLU A 40 -4.64 -0.86 8.60
C GLU A 40 -4.43 -2.05 9.53
N TYR A 41 -3.20 -2.55 9.60
CA TYR A 41 -2.80 -3.61 10.51
C TYR A 41 -1.61 -3.15 11.34
N VAL A 42 -1.72 -3.24 12.66
CA VAL A 42 -0.64 -2.90 13.60
C VAL A 42 -0.25 -4.14 14.38
N THR A 43 1.02 -4.51 14.30
CA THR A 43 1.60 -5.62 15.07
C THR A 43 2.29 -5.08 16.30
N ILE A 44 1.94 -5.64 17.46
CA ILE A 44 2.44 -5.31 18.78
C ILE A 44 3.12 -6.53 19.38
N ASN A 45 4.30 -6.35 19.96
CA ASN A 45 4.97 -7.37 20.75
C ASN A 45 4.18 -7.66 22.04
N LYS A 46 3.83 -8.92 22.33
CA LYS A 46 3.00 -9.27 23.50
C LYS A 46 3.70 -9.01 24.83
N GLU A 47 4.99 -9.29 24.92
CA GLU A 47 5.74 -9.19 26.19
C GLU A 47 5.97 -7.74 26.57
N THR A 48 6.38 -6.93 25.59
CA THR A 48 6.79 -5.55 25.84
C THR A 48 5.66 -4.55 25.60
N SER A 49 4.54 -4.98 25.01
CA SER A 49 3.45 -4.12 24.53
C SER A 49 3.90 -3.02 23.56
N LYS A 50 5.10 -3.16 22.97
CA LYS A 50 5.64 -2.18 22.02
C LYS A 50 5.13 -2.45 20.61
N PRO A 51 4.75 -1.42 19.85
CA PRO A 51 4.49 -1.59 18.42
C PRO A 51 5.76 -2.02 17.69
N GLU A 52 5.61 -2.91 16.71
CA GLU A 52 6.71 -3.40 15.89
C GLU A 52 6.57 -2.93 14.44
N SER A 53 5.40 -3.15 13.84
CA SER A 53 5.15 -2.83 12.44
C SER A 53 3.71 -2.40 12.19
N LYS A 54 3.53 -1.61 11.14
CA LYS A 54 2.23 -1.19 10.62
C LYS A 54 2.18 -1.39 9.11
N GLY A 55 1.09 -1.95 8.62
CA GLY A 55 0.78 -2.05 7.19
C GLY A 55 -0.54 -1.35 6.88
N CYS A 56 -0.52 -0.40 5.96
CA CYS A 56 -1.70 0.27 5.43
C CYS A 56 -1.94 -0.20 4.00
N TYR A 57 -3.17 -0.59 3.69
CA TYR A 57 -3.57 -1.15 2.40
C TYR A 57 -4.79 -0.39 1.89
N LEU A 58 -4.71 0.10 0.67
CA LEU A 58 -5.83 0.69 -0.05
C LEU A 58 -6.32 -0.32 -1.09
N TYR A 59 -7.63 -0.49 -1.15
CA TYR A 59 -8.30 -1.36 -2.09
C TYR A 59 -9.29 -0.54 -2.92
N ASP A 60 -9.36 -0.82 -4.22
CA ASP A 60 -10.43 -0.30 -5.06
C ASP A 60 -11.79 -0.97 -4.77
N ARG A 61 -12.83 -0.54 -5.47
CA ARG A 61 -14.19 -1.10 -5.34
C ARG A 61 -14.31 -2.55 -5.81
N LYS A 62 -13.37 -3.06 -6.62
CA LYS A 62 -13.32 -4.45 -7.06
C LYS A 62 -12.59 -5.34 -6.05
N GLY A 63 -11.99 -4.75 -5.02
CA GLY A 63 -11.22 -5.46 -4.00
C GLY A 63 -9.76 -5.67 -4.38
N ASN A 64 -9.25 -4.99 -5.40
CA ASN A 64 -7.83 -5.02 -5.74
C ASN A 64 -7.04 -4.08 -4.85
N ILE A 65 -5.84 -4.48 -4.41
CA ILE A 65 -4.93 -3.58 -3.67
C ILE A 65 -4.39 -2.56 -4.66
N THR A 66 -4.63 -1.27 -4.44
CA THR A 66 -4.05 -0.19 -5.26
C THR A 66 -2.77 0.38 -4.65
N GLU A 67 -2.69 0.39 -3.32
CA GLU A 67 -1.51 0.84 -2.58
C GLU A 67 -1.28 -0.01 -1.33
N LYS A 68 0.00 -0.26 -1.02
CA LYS A 68 0.43 -0.77 0.28
C LYS A 68 1.58 0.08 0.79
N THR A 69 1.45 0.62 2.00
CA THR A 69 2.53 1.30 2.72
C THR A 69 2.89 0.50 3.97
N VAL A 70 4.19 0.34 4.22
CA VAL A 70 4.73 -0.34 5.39
C VAL A 70 5.52 0.66 6.24
N SER A 71 5.36 0.57 7.55
CA SER A 71 6.06 1.39 8.54
C SER A 71 6.53 0.52 9.71
N VAL A 72 7.57 0.97 10.40
CA VAL A 72 8.09 0.38 11.64
C VAL A 72 8.05 1.40 12.77
N TRP A 73 7.94 0.94 14.00
CA TRP A 73 7.95 1.82 15.16
C TRP A 73 9.38 2.21 15.55
N ASN A 74 9.61 3.50 15.73
CA ASN A 74 10.80 4.09 16.30
C ASN A 74 10.43 4.74 17.64
N ASN A 75 11.22 4.50 18.70
CA ASN A 75 10.89 5.00 20.04
C ASN A 75 11.00 6.53 20.18
N GLU A 76 11.78 7.19 19.31
CA GLU A 76 12.00 8.64 19.34
C GLU A 76 11.01 9.37 18.43
N THR A 77 10.72 8.81 17.25
CA THR A 77 9.94 9.49 16.19
C THR A 77 8.59 8.86 15.89
N GLY A 78 8.24 7.73 16.53
CA GLY A 78 6.99 7.01 16.30
C GLY A 78 7.02 6.18 15.01
N TRP A 79 5.92 6.12 14.28
CA TRP A 79 5.84 5.36 13.03
C TRP A 79 6.71 5.99 11.93
N VAL A 80 7.70 5.24 11.45
CA VAL A 80 8.55 5.64 10.33
C VAL A 80 8.28 4.71 9.15
N ASN A 81 8.01 5.28 7.97
CA ASN A 81 7.81 4.50 6.76
C ASN A 81 9.07 3.71 6.36
N THR A 82 8.85 2.60 5.68
CA THR A 82 9.93 1.76 5.13
C THR A 82 9.81 1.62 3.62
N ALA A 83 8.59 1.36 3.14
CA ALA A 83 8.34 1.14 1.72
C ALA A 83 6.89 1.45 1.34
N LYS A 84 6.69 1.78 0.08
CA LYS A 84 5.40 1.87 -0.58
C LYS A 84 5.39 1.01 -1.84
N TYR A 85 4.25 0.37 -2.08
CA TYR A 85 3.94 -0.41 -3.27
C TYR A 85 2.67 0.15 -3.91
N GLU A 86 2.70 0.37 -5.21
CA GLU A 86 1.56 0.88 -5.98
C GLU A 86 1.28 -0.09 -7.12
N TYR A 87 0.02 -0.49 -7.26
CA TYR A 87 -0.39 -1.56 -8.17
C TYR A 87 -1.26 -1.01 -9.28
N GLN A 88 -1.06 -1.53 -10.48
CA GLN A 88 -1.85 -1.24 -11.66
C GLN A 88 -2.46 -2.53 -12.18
N TYR A 89 -3.64 -2.42 -12.78
CA TYR A 89 -4.41 -3.58 -13.23
C TYR A 89 -4.86 -3.41 -14.68
N THR A 90 -4.91 -4.52 -15.41
CA THR A 90 -5.58 -4.63 -16.71
C THR A 90 -7.10 -4.53 -16.55
N SER A 91 -7.82 -4.32 -17.65
CA SER A 91 -9.29 -4.38 -17.68
C SER A 91 -9.83 -5.74 -17.21
N ALA A 92 -9.09 -6.82 -17.49
CA ALA A 92 -9.33 -8.19 -17.03
C ALA A 92 -8.94 -8.44 -15.55
N ASN A 93 -8.61 -7.39 -14.80
CA ASN A 93 -8.33 -7.44 -13.36
C ASN A 93 -7.06 -8.22 -12.98
N LYS A 94 -6.07 -8.29 -13.88
CA LYS A 94 -4.73 -8.85 -13.61
C LYS A 94 -3.76 -7.72 -13.29
N VAL A 95 -2.76 -7.95 -12.46
CA VAL A 95 -1.73 -6.93 -12.16
C VAL A 95 -0.95 -6.65 -13.44
N SER A 96 -1.03 -5.44 -13.98
CA SER A 96 -0.22 -5.00 -15.12
C SER A 96 1.08 -4.33 -14.70
N GLY A 97 1.13 -3.81 -13.47
CA GLY A 97 2.27 -3.03 -13.00
C GLY A 97 2.40 -3.02 -11.49
N LEU A 98 3.63 -3.00 -11.00
CA LEU A 98 3.98 -2.84 -9.60
C LEU A 98 5.13 -1.84 -9.45
N THR A 99 4.88 -0.70 -8.82
CA THR A 99 5.92 0.24 -8.41
C THR A 99 6.29 0.00 -6.96
N TYR A 100 7.57 -0.11 -6.67
CA TYR A 100 8.16 -0.15 -5.34
C TYR A 100 9.01 1.10 -5.09
N THR A 101 8.75 1.78 -3.97
CA THR A 101 9.47 2.98 -3.57
C THR A 101 9.92 2.85 -2.12
N GLU A 102 11.21 3.02 -1.87
CA GLU A 102 11.78 3.01 -0.52
C GLU A 102 11.59 4.34 0.19
N TRP A 103 11.49 4.30 1.51
CA TRP A 103 11.57 5.49 2.33
C TRP A 103 13.03 5.87 2.60
N ASN A 104 13.42 7.10 2.24
CA ASN A 104 14.71 7.65 2.62
C ASN A 104 14.61 8.22 4.04
N LYS A 105 15.27 7.55 4.99
CA LYS A 105 15.28 7.94 6.41
C LYS A 105 16.06 9.22 6.68
N GLU A 106 17.11 9.50 5.90
CA GLU A 106 17.96 10.68 6.07
C GLU A 106 17.21 11.97 5.70
N THR A 107 16.44 11.93 4.62
CA THR A 107 15.65 13.07 4.16
C THR A 107 14.22 13.05 4.68
N SER A 108 13.81 11.99 5.40
CA SER A 108 12.43 11.75 5.85
C SER A 108 11.41 11.94 4.72
N ASN A 109 11.70 11.36 3.55
CA ASN A 109 10.87 11.44 2.35
C ASN A 109 10.95 10.15 1.54
N TRP A 110 10.00 9.91 0.62
CA TRP A 110 10.12 8.83 -0.37
C TRP A 110 11.37 9.03 -1.22
N ALA A 111 12.05 7.93 -1.54
CA ALA A 111 13.24 7.98 -2.38
C ALA A 111 12.93 8.59 -3.75
N GLY A 112 13.87 9.38 -4.26
CA GLY A 112 13.83 9.92 -5.62
C GLY A 112 13.97 8.86 -6.72
N LYS A 113 13.98 7.58 -6.37
CA LYS A 113 14.06 6.43 -7.28
C LYS A 113 13.07 5.36 -6.85
N SER A 114 12.48 4.69 -7.83
CA SER A 114 11.58 3.55 -7.64
C SER A 114 11.94 2.44 -8.62
N SER A 115 11.55 1.21 -8.29
CA SER A 115 11.58 0.08 -9.22
C SER A 115 10.16 -0.19 -9.69
N PHE A 116 9.95 -0.32 -10.99
CA PHE A 116 8.69 -0.72 -11.58
C PHE A 116 8.83 -2.07 -12.27
N ILE A 117 7.86 -2.95 -12.08
CA ILE A 117 7.77 -4.23 -12.77
C ILE A 117 6.49 -4.22 -13.61
N ALA A 118 6.65 -4.23 -14.93
CA ALA A 118 5.56 -4.42 -15.88
C ALA A 118 5.29 -5.92 -16.06
N HIS A 119 4.02 -6.31 -15.99
CA HIS A 119 3.57 -7.64 -16.35
C HIS A 119 2.95 -7.55 -17.75
N ILE A 120 3.57 -8.25 -18.70
CA ILE A 120 3.17 -8.23 -20.10
C ILE A 120 2.44 -9.53 -20.39
N TYR A 121 1.22 -9.40 -20.90
CA TYR A 121 0.33 -10.50 -21.22
C TYR A 121 0.14 -10.62 -22.73
N ASP A 122 -0.14 -11.83 -23.20
CA ASP A 122 -0.58 -12.06 -24.57
C ASP A 122 -2.08 -11.77 -24.74
N GLU A 123 -2.62 -12.03 -25.94
CA GLU A 123 -4.03 -11.82 -26.27
C GLU A 123 -5.01 -12.75 -25.52
N ASN A 124 -4.52 -13.83 -24.93
CA ASN A 124 -5.29 -14.77 -24.12
C ASN A 124 -5.18 -14.47 -22.60
N ASP A 125 -4.62 -13.30 -22.26
CA ASP A 125 -4.24 -12.88 -20.91
C ASP A 125 -3.23 -13.83 -20.22
N GLU A 126 -2.45 -14.62 -20.97
CA GLU A 126 -1.37 -15.43 -20.39
C GLU A 126 -0.13 -14.57 -20.17
N LEU A 127 0.57 -14.75 -19.04
CA LEU A 127 1.76 -13.96 -18.73
C LEU A 127 2.89 -14.32 -19.70
N LEU A 128 3.28 -13.38 -20.55
CA LEU A 128 4.33 -13.54 -21.53
C LEU A 128 5.71 -13.20 -20.95
N SER A 129 5.80 -12.07 -20.23
CA SER A 129 7.07 -11.61 -19.67
C SER A 129 6.91 -10.62 -18.52
N LEU A 130 8.02 -10.41 -17.80
CA LEU A 130 8.17 -9.39 -16.77
C LEU A 130 9.30 -8.45 -17.17
N GLU A 131 9.04 -7.15 -17.13
CA GLU A 131 10.06 -6.13 -17.42
C GLU A 131 10.30 -5.26 -16.19
N GLN A 132 11.56 -5.12 -15.78
CA GLN A 132 11.95 -4.27 -14.67
C GLN A 132 12.54 -2.95 -15.15
N ILE A 133 12.00 -1.84 -14.65
CA ILE A 133 12.36 -0.47 -15.03
C ILE A 133 12.72 0.31 -13.76
N ASN A 134 13.87 0.97 -13.76
CA ASN A 134 14.23 1.92 -12.72
C ASN A 134 13.69 3.31 -13.04
N ILE A 135 12.81 3.84 -12.19
CA ILE A 135 12.19 5.14 -12.36
C ILE A 135 12.98 6.17 -11.54
N GLN A 136 13.30 7.31 -12.16
CA GLN A 136 13.77 8.50 -11.45
C GLN A 136 12.56 9.37 -11.09
N ASN A 137 12.18 9.40 -9.82
CA ASN A 137 11.15 10.31 -9.32
C ASN A 137 11.78 11.70 -9.21
N ARG A 138 11.79 12.45 -10.30
CA ARG A 138 12.15 13.87 -10.25
C ARG A 138 11.06 14.58 -9.46
N ALA A 139 11.40 15.07 -8.28
CA ALA A 139 10.55 15.99 -7.52
C ALA A 139 10.47 17.32 -8.27
N ASN A 140 9.68 17.40 -9.34
CA ASN A 140 9.32 18.64 -10.04
C ASN A 140 8.07 18.39 -10.89
N ASN A 141 6.91 18.85 -10.38
CA ASN A 141 5.69 19.38 -11.02
C ASN A 141 5.20 18.95 -12.42
N ASP A 142 5.74 17.94 -13.08
CA ASP A 142 5.27 17.49 -14.39
C ASP A 142 4.77 16.05 -14.28
N ASN A 143 3.46 15.92 -14.04
CA ASN A 143 2.72 14.67 -14.21
C ASN A 143 2.76 14.25 -15.69
N ASN A 144 3.88 13.71 -16.15
CA ASN A 144 3.96 12.95 -17.40
C ASN A 144 3.77 11.47 -17.09
N PHE A 145 2.58 11.12 -16.61
CA PHE A 145 2.04 9.81 -16.92
C PHE A 145 1.70 9.82 -18.40
N ILE A 146 2.52 9.17 -19.22
CA ILE A 146 2.15 8.89 -20.60
C ILE A 146 1.08 7.79 -20.54
N THR A 147 -0.17 8.16 -20.33
CA THR A 147 -1.29 7.32 -20.75
C THR A 147 -1.42 7.48 -22.25
N GLN A 148 -0.98 6.49 -23.01
CA GLN A 148 -1.42 6.35 -24.39
C GLN A 148 -2.92 6.04 -24.37
N LYS A 149 -3.66 6.80 -25.18
CA LYS A 149 -5.12 6.74 -25.33
C LYS A 149 -5.51 5.68 -26.34
#